data_AF-A0A1S2WT94-F1
#
_entry.id   AF-A0A1S2WT94-F1
#
_cell.length_a   1.000
_cell.length_b   1.000
_cell.length_c   1.000
_cell.angle_alpha   90.00
_cell.angle_beta   90.00
_cell.angle_gamma   90.00
#
_symmetry.space_group_name_H-M   'P 1'
#
loop_
_entity.id
_entity.type
_entity.pdbx_description
1 polymer ?
#
loop_
_entity_poly.entity_id
_entity_poly.type
_entity_poly.pdbx_seq_one_letter_code
_entity_poly.pdbx_strand_id
1 'polypeptide(L)'
;MNKTKLVSVVCALMGLGSYSILEAAPVNDVKTYDFKAPFKDYNNKIVITINNVPSAKVFEFTSNFKPKTGWGSCFGTRADLVNFETTQLSNGEYLTKLSLKDSEGSLDLTQTCDIMGTDSGNAIVLPGVVVPIVSSVKVDGKDLEIERPCADNVCEDPTPGYTNAAYYAQWAVWGRKYNPYDFKYNKLNTIIYAFIGFDKNTGNIKTLDASADSWGLSAAARAAKKYPYLKSFLSFGGWTNNGVTTAPMFEQLASNQQSMENFAKQSVKLMRKLGFNGIDIDWEWWSDYGDDVAPAKKMLAFFKVLRAELDKASKADGKNITLQ
;
A
#
# COMPACT_ATOMS: atom_id res chain seq x y z
N MET A 1 24.98 3.34 -27.42
CA MET A 1 25.57 2.05 -27.88
C MET A 1 25.33 1.01 -26.80
N ASN A 2 24.19 0.32 -26.87
CA ASN A 2 23.87 -0.78 -25.96
C ASN A 2 24.61 -2.04 -26.43
N LYS A 3 25.33 -2.69 -25.50
CA LYS A 3 25.97 -3.98 -25.72
C LYS A 3 24.93 -5.09 -25.54
N THR A 4 24.49 -5.67 -26.64
CA THR A 4 23.74 -6.92 -26.69
C THR A 4 24.71 -8.07 -26.41
N LYS A 5 24.48 -8.89 -25.36
CA LYS A 5 25.20 -10.16 -25.20
C LYS A 5 24.53 -11.20 -26.11
N LEU A 6 25.25 -11.61 -27.15
CA LEU A 6 24.93 -12.80 -27.94
C LEU A 6 25.11 -14.05 -27.07
N VAL A 7 24.10 -14.90 -27.01
CA VAL A 7 24.29 -16.31 -26.69
C VAL A 7 24.29 -17.05 -28.02
N SER A 8 25.47 -17.52 -28.42
CA SER A 8 25.64 -18.34 -29.62
C SER A 8 25.51 -19.80 -29.22
N VAL A 9 24.44 -20.46 -29.67
CA VAL A 9 24.36 -21.93 -29.67
C VAL A 9 24.74 -22.36 -31.07
N VAL A 10 25.97 -22.85 -31.22
CA VAL A 10 26.43 -23.47 -32.45
C VAL A 10 25.89 -24.90 -32.46
N CYS A 11 24.89 -25.16 -33.28
CA CYS A 11 24.58 -26.51 -33.74
C CYS A 11 24.77 -26.53 -35.26
N ALA A 12 25.84 -27.15 -35.71
CA ALA A 12 26.19 -27.28 -37.11
C ALA A 12 25.33 -28.38 -37.75
N LEU A 13 24.38 -27.99 -38.60
CA LEU A 13 23.87 -28.84 -39.68
C LEU A 13 23.36 -27.96 -40.82
N MET A 14 23.86 -28.25 -42.02
CA MET A 14 23.56 -27.55 -43.28
C MET A 14 22.07 -27.66 -43.62
N GLY A 15 21.44 -26.53 -43.95
CA GLY A 15 20.08 -26.49 -44.51
C GLY A 15 19.55 -25.08 -44.58
N LEU A 16 19.19 -24.64 -45.79
CA LEU A 16 18.53 -23.37 -46.07
C LEU A 16 17.28 -23.20 -45.20
N GLY A 17 17.30 -22.21 -44.29
CA GLY A 17 16.17 -21.87 -43.43
C GLY A 17 15.95 -20.37 -43.43
N SER A 18 14.80 -19.95 -43.94
CA SER A 18 14.27 -18.59 -43.83
C SER A 18 14.23 -18.13 -42.38
N TYR A 19 14.92 -17.03 -42.07
CA TYR A 19 14.82 -16.37 -40.77
C TYR A 19 13.51 -15.58 -40.69
N SER A 20 12.49 -16.16 -40.05
CA SER A 20 11.39 -15.37 -39.50
C SER A 20 11.86 -14.71 -38.20
N ILE A 21 11.89 -13.38 -38.19
CA ILE A 21 11.95 -12.62 -36.94
C ILE A 21 10.56 -12.72 -36.33
N LEU A 22 10.38 -13.61 -35.36
CA LEU A 22 9.27 -13.50 -34.42
C LEU A 22 9.66 -12.45 -33.37
N GLU A 23 9.26 -11.21 -33.61
CA GLU A 23 9.00 -10.29 -32.50
C GLU A 23 7.74 -10.78 -31.79
N ALA A 24 7.91 -11.65 -30.80
CA ALA A 24 6.89 -11.84 -29.78
C ALA A 24 7.12 -10.78 -28.70
N ALA A 25 6.47 -9.62 -28.83
CA ALA A 25 6.15 -8.83 -27.65
C ALA A 25 5.22 -9.71 -26.78
N PRO A 26 5.46 -9.88 -25.48
CA PRO A 26 4.44 -10.46 -24.63
C PRO A 26 3.32 -9.43 -24.51
N VAL A 27 2.31 -9.56 -25.35
CA VAL A 27 1.00 -8.98 -25.07
C VAL A 27 0.52 -9.75 -23.85
N ASN A 28 0.63 -9.11 -22.69
CA ASN A 28 0.32 -9.72 -21.42
C ASN A 28 -1.21 -9.87 -21.35
N ASP A 29 -1.79 -10.92 -21.93
CA ASP A 29 -3.24 -11.21 -22.01
C ASP A 29 -3.88 -11.54 -20.65
N VAL A 30 -3.12 -11.38 -19.56
CA VAL A 30 -3.56 -11.68 -18.20
C VAL A 30 -4.67 -10.73 -17.78
N LYS A 31 -5.81 -11.28 -17.36
CA LYS A 31 -6.94 -10.50 -16.85
C LYS A 31 -6.61 -10.00 -15.45
N THR A 32 -6.48 -8.68 -15.31
CA THR A 32 -6.07 -8.06 -14.06
C THR A 32 -6.89 -6.83 -13.74
N TYR A 33 -6.85 -6.38 -12.49
CA TYR A 33 -7.35 -5.08 -12.07
C TYR A 33 -6.25 -4.23 -11.47
N ASP A 34 -6.49 -2.93 -11.40
CA ASP A 34 -5.70 -2.01 -10.60
C ASP A 34 -6.61 -0.95 -9.97
N PHE A 35 -6.13 -0.29 -8.93
CA PHE A 35 -6.82 0.82 -8.30
C PHE A 35 -5.83 1.91 -7.91
N LYS A 36 -6.27 3.16 -7.86
CA LYS A 36 -5.43 4.30 -7.48
C LYS A 36 -6.25 5.39 -6.80
N ALA A 37 -5.76 5.89 -5.67
CA ALA A 37 -6.20 7.18 -5.12
C ALA A 37 -5.34 8.29 -5.76
N PRO A 38 -5.88 9.16 -6.61
CA PRO A 38 -5.05 10.11 -7.35
C PRO A 38 -4.32 11.10 -6.42
N PHE A 39 -3.05 11.36 -6.73
CA PHE A 39 -2.22 12.30 -5.98
C PHE A 39 -2.75 13.73 -6.11
N LYS A 40 -2.92 14.43 -4.98
CA LYS A 40 -3.50 15.78 -4.91
C LYS A 40 -4.90 15.89 -5.52
N ASP A 41 -5.64 14.79 -5.56
CA ASP A 41 -7.09 14.83 -5.68
C ASP A 41 -7.70 15.04 -4.28
N TYR A 42 -8.51 16.09 -4.17
CA TYR A 42 -9.17 16.49 -2.92
C TYR A 42 -10.61 15.97 -2.83
N ASN A 43 -11.04 15.17 -3.82
CA ASN A 43 -12.38 14.60 -3.88
C ASN A 43 -12.44 13.21 -3.23
N ASN A 44 -11.32 12.70 -2.69
CA ASN A 44 -11.17 11.31 -2.27
C ASN A 44 -11.56 10.34 -3.39
N LYS A 45 -11.20 10.68 -4.63
CA LYS A 45 -11.46 9.86 -5.81
C LYS A 45 -10.67 8.55 -5.74
N ILE A 46 -11.27 7.48 -6.22
CA ILE A 46 -10.59 6.21 -6.46
C ILE A 46 -10.84 5.81 -7.90
N VAL A 47 -9.78 5.56 -8.64
CA VAL A 47 -9.82 5.11 -10.02
C VAL A 47 -9.57 3.61 -10.02
N ILE A 48 -10.51 2.83 -10.54
CA ILE A 48 -10.33 1.40 -10.79
C ILE A 48 -10.15 1.19 -12.30
N THR A 49 -9.19 0.34 -12.68
CA THR A 49 -8.91 -0.02 -14.08
C THR A 49 -8.93 -1.53 -14.22
N ILE A 50 -9.42 -2.03 -15.35
CA ILE A 50 -9.42 -3.46 -15.69
C ILE A 50 -8.65 -3.66 -16.98
N ASN A 51 -7.79 -4.67 -17.02
CA ASN A 51 -7.00 -5.03 -18.18
C ASN A 51 -7.49 -6.35 -18.77
N ASN A 52 -7.52 -6.45 -20.10
CA ASN A 52 -7.82 -7.68 -20.85
C ASN A 52 -9.21 -8.27 -20.59
N VAL A 53 -10.15 -7.44 -20.13
CA VAL A 53 -11.58 -7.76 -20.08
C VAL A 53 -12.33 -6.58 -20.70
N PRO A 54 -12.98 -6.76 -21.86
CA PRO A 54 -13.58 -5.64 -22.59
C PRO A 54 -14.89 -5.15 -21.95
N SER A 55 -15.70 -6.06 -21.40
CA SER A 55 -16.99 -5.72 -20.83
C SER A 55 -17.42 -6.69 -19.73
N ALA A 56 -18.43 -6.28 -18.97
CA ALA A 56 -19.05 -7.10 -17.93
C ALA A 56 -20.53 -6.81 -17.76
N LYS A 57 -21.30 -7.82 -17.37
CA LYS A 57 -22.66 -7.62 -16.85
C LYS A 57 -22.63 -7.19 -15.40
N VAL A 58 -21.69 -7.77 -14.64
CA VAL A 58 -21.51 -7.52 -13.21
C VAL A 58 -20.03 -7.31 -12.92
N PHE A 59 -19.73 -6.17 -12.27
CA PHE A 59 -18.43 -5.89 -11.70
C PHE A 59 -18.55 -5.86 -10.18
N GLU A 60 -17.71 -6.58 -9.46
CA GLU A 60 -17.71 -6.61 -8.00
C GLU A 60 -16.33 -6.29 -7.46
N PHE A 61 -16.29 -5.58 -6.34
CA PHE A 61 -15.05 -5.42 -5.60
C PHE A 61 -15.30 -5.42 -4.09
N THR A 62 -14.33 -5.95 -3.35
CA THR A 62 -14.26 -5.81 -1.90
C THR A 62 -13.29 -4.70 -1.55
N SER A 63 -13.65 -3.85 -0.58
CA SER A 63 -12.80 -2.73 -0.17
C SER A 63 -13.00 -2.34 1.28
N ASN A 64 -12.09 -1.52 1.82
CA ASN A 64 -12.21 -0.94 3.16
C ASN A 64 -13.08 0.33 3.21
N PHE A 65 -13.72 0.73 2.10
CA PHE A 65 -14.55 1.94 2.01
C PHE A 65 -15.92 1.61 1.42
N LYS A 66 -16.91 2.46 1.73
CA LYS A 66 -18.18 2.44 1.02
C LYS A 66 -18.13 3.51 -0.09
N PRO A 67 -18.40 3.15 -1.36
CA PRO A 67 -18.46 4.12 -2.46
C PRO A 67 -19.55 5.17 -2.24
N LYS A 68 -19.26 6.44 -2.53
CA LYS A 68 -20.32 7.43 -2.78
C LYS A 68 -20.82 7.26 -4.22
N THR A 69 -22.12 7.43 -4.42
CA THR A 69 -22.79 7.15 -5.69
C THR A 69 -23.31 8.41 -6.36
N GLY A 70 -23.55 8.36 -7.67
CA GLY A 70 -24.38 9.35 -8.37
C GLY A 70 -23.69 10.47 -9.14
N TRP A 71 -22.35 10.50 -9.25
CA TRP A 71 -21.66 11.47 -10.11
C TRP A 71 -20.28 10.96 -10.57
N GLY A 72 -19.77 11.52 -11.68
CA GLY A 72 -18.55 11.04 -12.33
C GLY A 72 -18.83 10.04 -13.47
N SER A 73 -17.79 9.34 -13.91
CA SER A 73 -17.86 8.32 -14.95
C SER A 73 -17.43 6.96 -14.41
N CYS A 74 -18.12 5.91 -14.82
CA CYS A 74 -17.73 4.56 -14.49
C CYS A 74 -17.92 3.63 -15.68
N PHE A 75 -16.84 3.00 -16.13
CA PHE A 75 -16.84 1.96 -17.18
C PHE A 75 -17.64 2.37 -18.43
N GLY A 76 -17.26 3.53 -19.00
CA GLY A 76 -17.79 4.05 -20.27
C GLY A 76 -19.17 4.73 -20.15
N THR A 77 -19.74 4.81 -18.95
CA THR A 77 -21.02 5.50 -18.72
C THR A 77 -20.92 6.52 -17.59
N ARG A 78 -22.00 7.24 -17.33
CA ARG A 78 -22.13 8.13 -16.18
C ARG A 78 -22.46 7.30 -14.94
N ALA A 79 -21.87 7.64 -13.80
CA ALA A 79 -22.06 6.88 -12.57
C ALA A 79 -23.52 6.87 -12.05
N ASP A 80 -24.35 7.85 -12.42
CA ASP A 80 -25.78 7.88 -12.10
C ASP A 80 -26.61 6.84 -12.86
N LEU A 81 -26.05 6.24 -13.93
CA LEU A 81 -26.65 5.15 -14.70
C LEU A 81 -26.18 3.76 -14.25
N VAL A 82 -25.33 3.69 -13.22
CA VAL A 82 -24.81 2.45 -12.65
C VAL A 82 -25.47 2.21 -11.29
N ASN A 83 -25.91 0.99 -11.05
CA ASN A 83 -26.32 0.53 -9.73
C ASN A 83 -25.07 0.24 -8.90
N PHE A 84 -25.03 0.77 -7.68
CA PHE A 84 -23.97 0.47 -6.70
C PHE A 84 -24.62 -0.22 -5.49
N GLU A 85 -24.68 -1.54 -5.52
CA GLU A 85 -25.21 -2.34 -4.43
C GLU A 85 -24.07 -2.65 -3.45
N THR A 86 -24.10 -2.07 -2.25
CA THR A 86 -23.03 -2.25 -1.26
C THR A 86 -23.55 -2.91 0.01
N THR A 87 -22.86 -3.96 0.47
CA THR A 87 -23.12 -4.65 1.73
C THR A 87 -21.85 -4.66 2.58
N GLN A 88 -21.99 -4.35 3.87
CA GLN A 88 -20.88 -4.48 4.82
C GLN A 88 -20.73 -5.94 5.26
N LEU A 89 -19.52 -6.46 5.17
CA LEU A 89 -19.14 -7.81 5.57
C LEU A 89 -18.85 -7.85 7.08
N SER A 90 -18.85 -9.06 7.65
CA SER A 90 -18.61 -9.27 9.09
C SER A 90 -17.21 -8.85 9.56
N ASN A 91 -16.23 -8.84 8.66
CA ASN A 91 -14.88 -8.35 8.92
C ASN A 91 -14.76 -6.81 8.82
N GLY A 92 -15.86 -6.11 8.52
CA GLY A 92 -15.94 -4.67 8.38
C GLY A 92 -15.62 -4.13 6.97
N GLU A 93 -15.15 -4.97 6.04
CA GLU A 93 -15.01 -4.57 4.63
C GLU A 93 -16.38 -4.40 3.96
N TYR A 94 -16.39 -3.83 2.76
CA TYR A 94 -17.57 -3.60 1.95
C TYR A 94 -17.44 -4.37 0.64
N LEU A 95 -18.44 -5.20 0.33
CA LEU A 95 -18.64 -5.77 -0.99
C LEU A 95 -19.54 -4.82 -1.79
N THR A 96 -19.04 -4.29 -2.89
CA THR A 96 -19.80 -3.44 -3.80
C THR A 96 -19.95 -4.12 -5.15
N LYS A 97 -21.19 -4.28 -5.60
CA LYS A 97 -21.58 -4.82 -6.90
C LYS A 97 -22.10 -3.69 -7.80
N LEU A 98 -21.57 -3.65 -9.02
CA LEU A 98 -21.88 -2.70 -10.07
C LEU A 98 -22.55 -3.42 -11.23
N SER A 99 -23.64 -2.85 -11.70
CA SER A 99 -24.35 -3.23 -12.93
C SER A 99 -24.99 -1.99 -13.56
N LEU A 100 -25.26 -2.01 -14.86
CA LEU A 100 -26.03 -0.94 -15.47
C LEU A 100 -27.49 -0.98 -14.98
N LYS A 101 -28.11 0.20 -14.86
CA LYS A 101 -29.56 0.32 -14.61
C LYS A 101 -30.38 -0.25 -15.77
N ASP A 102 -29.86 -0.09 -16.99
CA ASP A 102 -30.33 -0.84 -18.14
C ASP A 102 -29.81 -2.29 -18.04
N SER A 103 -30.73 -3.24 -17.81
CA SER A 103 -30.42 -4.65 -17.65
C SER A 103 -29.87 -5.32 -18.92
N GLU A 104 -30.14 -4.75 -20.10
CA GLU A 104 -29.70 -5.31 -21.38
C GLU A 104 -28.26 -4.89 -21.73
N GLY A 105 -27.79 -3.76 -21.18
CA GLY A 105 -26.44 -3.22 -21.40
C GLY A 105 -25.32 -3.97 -20.67
N SER A 106 -24.08 -3.57 -20.94
CA SER A 106 -22.87 -4.04 -20.24
C SER A 106 -21.96 -2.87 -19.91
N LEU A 107 -21.23 -2.96 -18.79
CA LEU A 107 -20.16 -2.03 -18.43
C LEU A 107 -19.02 -2.16 -19.45
N ASP A 108 -18.48 -1.02 -19.93
CA ASP A 108 -17.29 -0.99 -20.77
C ASP A 108 -16.04 -0.94 -19.87
N LEU A 109 -15.45 -2.10 -19.65
CA LEU A 109 -14.31 -2.27 -18.75
C LEU A 109 -12.98 -1.80 -19.37
N THR A 110 -12.98 -1.39 -20.65
CA THR A 110 -11.81 -0.73 -21.26
C THR A 110 -11.62 0.70 -20.75
N GLN A 111 -12.67 1.29 -20.18
CA GLN A 111 -12.65 2.59 -19.54
C GLN A 111 -12.41 2.44 -18.03
N THR A 112 -11.99 3.50 -17.36
CA THR A 112 -11.83 3.47 -15.90
C THR A 112 -13.18 3.60 -15.19
N CYS A 113 -13.22 3.16 -13.93
CA CYS A 113 -14.29 3.53 -13.02
C CYS A 113 -13.82 4.52 -11.96
N ASP A 114 -14.36 5.73 -12.03
CA ASP A 114 -14.09 6.81 -11.10
C ASP A 114 -15.10 6.79 -9.97
N ILE A 115 -14.71 6.21 -8.84
CA ILE A 115 -15.50 6.25 -7.61
C ILE A 115 -15.23 7.61 -6.95
N MET A 116 -16.18 8.52 -7.12
CA MET A 116 -16.06 9.90 -6.66
C MET A 116 -16.49 10.04 -5.21
N GLY A 117 -15.50 9.97 -4.33
CA GLY A 117 -15.66 10.10 -2.89
C GLY A 117 -15.96 8.76 -2.21
N THR A 118 -15.43 8.63 -1.00
CA THR A 118 -15.71 7.51 -0.10
C THR A 118 -16.55 8.02 1.07
N ASP A 119 -17.57 7.26 1.47
CA ASP A 119 -17.99 7.29 2.87
C ASP A 119 -16.88 6.58 3.63
N SER A 120 -15.91 7.37 4.10
CA SER A 120 -14.53 6.95 4.38
C SER A 120 -14.38 5.86 5.44
N GLY A 121 -15.46 5.40 6.07
CA GLY A 121 -15.59 4.10 6.75
C GLY A 121 -14.31 3.57 7.40
N ASN A 122 -13.92 2.36 7.01
CA ASN A 122 -12.68 1.73 7.47
C ASN A 122 -11.41 2.23 6.74
N ALA A 123 -11.57 3.01 5.67
CA ALA A 123 -10.48 3.69 4.99
C ALA A 123 -9.91 4.88 5.79
N ILE A 124 -10.63 5.40 6.79
CA ILE A 124 -10.03 6.28 7.80
C ILE A 124 -9.11 5.43 8.68
N VAL A 125 -7.80 5.59 8.45
CA VAL A 125 -6.77 4.83 9.17
C VAL A 125 -6.24 5.60 10.38
N LEU A 126 -6.25 6.93 10.31
CA LEU A 126 -5.97 7.88 11.38
C LEU A 126 -6.93 9.07 11.25
N PRO A 127 -7.14 9.90 12.30
CA PRO A 127 -7.91 11.13 12.18
C PRO A 127 -7.43 11.99 11.01
N GLY A 128 -8.30 12.24 10.03
CA GLY A 128 -8.01 13.02 8.82
C GLY A 128 -7.24 12.26 7.72
N VAL A 129 -6.79 11.03 7.94
CA VAL A 129 -6.04 10.24 6.96
C VAL A 129 -6.91 9.16 6.35
N VAL A 130 -7.14 9.26 5.04
CA VAL A 130 -7.96 8.32 4.28
C VAL A 130 -7.07 7.51 3.35
N VAL A 131 -7.06 6.19 3.53
CA VAL A 131 -6.29 5.24 2.72
C VAL A 131 -7.25 4.18 2.16
N PRO A 132 -7.83 4.42 0.97
CA PRO A 132 -8.71 3.44 0.35
C PRO A 132 -7.91 2.27 -0.23
N ILE A 133 -8.41 1.06 -0.01
CA ILE A 133 -7.81 -0.19 -0.48
C ILE A 133 -8.92 -1.04 -1.08
N VAL A 134 -8.70 -1.48 -2.32
CA VAL A 134 -9.51 -2.53 -2.96
C VAL A 134 -8.80 -3.86 -2.71
N SER A 135 -9.45 -4.77 -1.98
CA SER A 135 -8.86 -6.04 -1.55
C SER A 135 -9.03 -7.15 -2.57
N SER A 136 -10.15 -7.19 -3.29
CA SER A 136 -10.42 -8.15 -4.37
C SER A 136 -11.36 -7.55 -5.41
N VAL A 137 -11.32 -8.11 -6.63
CA VAL A 137 -12.20 -7.76 -7.74
C VAL A 137 -12.70 -9.04 -8.41
N LYS A 138 -13.98 -9.05 -8.79
CA LYS A 138 -14.59 -10.05 -9.65
C LYS A 138 -15.25 -9.40 -10.85
N VAL A 139 -15.19 -10.09 -11.99
CA VAL A 139 -15.95 -9.75 -13.19
C VAL A 139 -16.77 -10.96 -13.60
N ASP A 140 -18.09 -10.79 -13.68
CA ASP A 140 -19.05 -11.85 -14.00
C ASP A 140 -18.80 -13.13 -13.17
N GLY A 141 -18.55 -12.95 -11.87
CA GLY A 141 -18.31 -14.02 -10.90
C GLY A 141 -16.89 -14.61 -10.89
N LYS A 142 -15.98 -14.15 -11.75
CA LYS A 142 -14.58 -14.62 -11.82
C LYS A 142 -13.63 -13.64 -11.14
N ASP A 143 -12.78 -14.14 -10.24
CA ASP A 143 -11.74 -13.33 -9.59
C ASP A 143 -10.70 -12.83 -10.60
N LEU A 144 -10.27 -11.58 -10.42
CA LEU A 144 -9.14 -10.99 -11.14
C LEU A 144 -7.97 -10.80 -10.16
N GLU A 145 -6.75 -11.08 -10.62
CA GLU A 145 -5.56 -10.70 -9.87
C GLU A 145 -5.28 -9.21 -9.99
N ILE A 146 -4.63 -8.63 -8.99
CA ILE A 146 -4.11 -7.27 -9.13
C ILE A 146 -2.99 -7.30 -10.18
N GLU A 147 -2.99 -6.31 -11.07
CA GLU A 147 -1.91 -6.12 -12.03
C GLU A 147 -0.59 -6.00 -11.27
N ARG A 148 0.42 -6.71 -11.74
CA ARG A 148 1.78 -6.57 -11.24
C ARG A 148 2.64 -6.04 -12.38
N PRO A 149 3.40 -4.95 -12.18
CA PRO A 149 4.19 -4.32 -13.24
C PRO A 149 5.52 -5.05 -13.50
N CYS A 150 5.47 -6.38 -13.47
CA CYS A 150 6.55 -7.32 -13.73
C CYS A 150 6.19 -8.18 -14.95
N ALA A 151 7.17 -8.78 -15.62
CA ALA A 151 6.91 -9.62 -16.80
C ALA A 151 5.94 -10.75 -16.45
N ASP A 152 4.93 -10.97 -17.29
CA ASP A 152 3.93 -12.05 -17.16
C ASP A 152 3.20 -12.10 -15.80
N ASN A 153 3.09 -10.95 -15.10
CA ASN A 153 2.51 -10.88 -13.75
C ASN A 153 3.32 -11.66 -12.67
N VAL A 154 4.57 -12.02 -12.98
CA VAL A 154 5.51 -12.71 -12.09
C VAL A 154 6.55 -11.71 -11.59
N CYS A 155 6.50 -11.42 -10.29
CA CYS A 155 7.41 -10.46 -9.65
C CYS A 155 8.50 -11.17 -8.87
N GLU A 156 9.73 -11.11 -9.38
CA GLU A 156 10.94 -11.52 -8.67
C GLU A 156 11.47 -10.40 -7.77
N ASP A 157 12.02 -10.77 -6.61
CA ASP A 157 12.72 -9.83 -5.72
C ASP A 157 13.93 -9.24 -6.48
N PRO A 158 14.06 -7.90 -6.59
CA PRO A 158 15.17 -7.28 -7.30
C PRO A 158 16.53 -7.46 -6.61
N THR A 159 16.54 -7.84 -5.33
CA THR A 159 17.75 -8.06 -4.53
C THR A 159 17.61 -9.30 -3.62
N PRO A 160 17.50 -10.52 -4.19
CA PRO A 160 17.29 -11.73 -3.38
C PRO A 160 18.44 -11.95 -2.38
N GLY A 161 18.08 -12.26 -1.13
CA GLY A 161 19.05 -12.53 -0.07
C GLY A 161 19.65 -11.30 0.61
N TYR A 162 19.35 -10.09 0.12
CA TYR A 162 19.78 -8.83 0.74
C TYR A 162 18.57 -7.94 1.05
N THR A 163 18.75 -6.99 1.96
CA THR A 163 17.77 -5.92 2.17
C THR A 163 18.19 -4.70 1.37
N ASN A 164 17.35 -4.29 0.41
CA ASN A 164 17.48 -3.02 -0.30
C ASN A 164 16.30 -2.13 0.09
N ALA A 165 16.55 -1.30 1.12
CA ALA A 165 15.56 -0.45 1.76
C ALA A 165 15.71 1.01 1.35
N ALA A 166 14.58 1.72 1.23
CA ALA A 166 14.58 3.16 1.13
C ALA A 166 13.42 3.78 1.90
N TYR A 167 13.67 4.98 2.44
CA TYR A 167 12.64 5.79 3.07
C TYR A 167 11.87 6.60 2.03
N TYR A 168 10.54 6.53 2.10
CA TYR A 168 9.69 7.56 1.52
C TYR A 168 9.39 8.61 2.58
N ALA A 169 9.95 9.80 2.41
CA ALA A 169 9.66 10.94 3.26
C ALA A 169 8.27 11.53 2.91
N GLN A 170 7.33 11.45 3.84
CA GLN A 170 5.97 12.00 3.79
C GLN A 170 5.97 13.42 3.21
N TRP A 171 6.83 14.30 3.72
CA TRP A 171 6.89 15.71 3.32
C TRP A 171 7.46 15.94 1.91
N ALA A 172 7.91 14.90 1.21
CA ALA A 172 8.43 15.01 -0.16
C ALA A 172 7.35 15.45 -1.17
N VAL A 173 6.06 15.28 -0.85
CA VAL A 173 4.92 15.70 -1.68
C VAL A 173 4.81 17.23 -1.86
N TRP A 174 5.48 17.99 -1.00
CA TRP A 174 5.41 19.45 -0.93
C TRP A 174 6.55 20.10 -1.72
N GLY A 175 7.54 20.70 -1.04
CA GLY A 175 8.62 21.47 -1.67
C GLY A 175 9.47 20.65 -2.63
N ARG A 176 9.63 19.34 -2.39
CA ARG A 176 10.33 18.41 -3.28
C ARG A 176 9.48 17.98 -4.48
N LYS A 177 8.17 18.21 -4.43
CA LYS A 177 7.17 17.87 -5.47
C LYS A 177 7.26 16.41 -5.92
N TYR A 178 7.67 15.52 -5.03
CA TYR A 178 7.85 14.12 -5.35
C TYR A 178 6.52 13.39 -5.13
N ASN A 179 5.94 12.91 -6.22
CA ASN A 179 4.68 12.18 -6.19
C ASN A 179 4.94 10.76 -5.66
N PRO A 180 4.19 10.29 -4.65
CA PRO A 180 4.40 8.97 -4.08
C PRO A 180 4.21 7.83 -5.09
N TYR A 181 3.40 8.03 -6.13
CA TYR A 181 3.23 7.05 -7.21
C TYR A 181 4.43 6.94 -8.16
N ASP A 182 5.35 7.90 -8.14
CA ASP A 182 6.56 7.89 -8.97
C ASP A 182 7.76 7.20 -8.27
N PHE A 183 7.61 6.86 -6.99
CA PHE A 183 8.58 6.10 -6.21
C PHE A 183 8.87 4.75 -6.86
N LYS A 184 10.16 4.40 -6.96
CA LYS A 184 10.63 3.21 -7.69
C LYS A 184 10.50 1.94 -6.86
N TYR A 185 9.26 1.61 -6.47
CA TYR A 185 8.92 0.44 -5.68
C TYR A 185 9.44 -0.87 -6.29
N ASN A 186 9.52 -0.97 -7.62
CA ASN A 186 10.02 -2.15 -8.33
C ASN A 186 11.56 -2.30 -8.35
N LYS A 187 12.30 -1.38 -7.73
CA LYS A 187 13.76 -1.41 -7.65
C LYS A 187 14.28 -1.73 -6.25
N LEU A 188 13.38 -1.94 -5.30
CA LEU A 188 13.65 -2.15 -3.88
C LEU A 188 12.85 -3.36 -3.42
N ASN A 189 13.27 -3.98 -2.31
CA ASN A 189 12.47 -5.01 -1.66
C ASN A 189 12.00 -4.60 -0.26
N THR A 190 12.36 -3.40 0.19
CA THR A 190 11.88 -2.81 1.44
C THR A 190 11.54 -1.33 1.26
N ILE A 191 10.34 -0.92 1.66
CA ILE A 191 9.92 0.47 1.76
C ILE A 191 9.65 0.83 3.20
N ILE A 192 10.19 1.96 3.64
CA ILE A 192 9.96 2.50 4.97
C ILE A 192 9.25 3.85 4.83
N TYR A 193 8.04 3.98 5.34
CA TYR A 193 7.28 5.23 5.28
C TYR A 193 7.64 6.12 6.48
N ALA A 194 8.29 7.26 6.22
CA ALA A 194 8.76 8.20 7.24
C ALA A 194 7.95 9.51 7.20
N PHE A 195 7.41 10.04 8.28
CA PHE A 195 7.25 9.42 9.60
C PHE A 195 5.80 9.53 10.02
N ILE A 196 5.36 8.59 10.85
CA ILE A 196 4.11 8.69 11.58
C ILE A 196 4.42 9.24 12.98
N GLY A 197 3.60 10.19 13.44
CA GLY A 197 3.75 10.81 14.74
C GLY A 197 3.11 9.99 15.86
N PHE A 198 3.41 10.37 17.09
CA PHE A 198 2.74 9.86 18.28
C PHE A 198 2.68 10.91 19.38
N ASP A 199 1.75 10.73 20.32
CA ASP A 199 1.70 11.48 21.56
C ASP A 199 2.52 10.78 22.63
N LYS A 200 3.50 11.49 23.17
CA LYS A 200 4.48 10.93 24.13
C LYS A 200 3.89 10.53 25.48
N ASN A 201 2.77 11.12 25.88
CA ASN A 201 2.16 10.87 27.20
C ASN A 201 1.18 9.70 27.15
N THR A 202 0.46 9.55 26.04
CA THR A 202 -0.63 8.58 25.89
C THR A 202 -0.25 7.39 25.02
N GLY A 203 0.79 7.51 24.18
CA GLY A 203 1.14 6.54 23.15
C GLY A 203 0.24 6.54 21.94
N ASN A 204 -0.75 7.44 21.85
CA ASN A 204 -1.65 7.50 20.71
C ASN A 204 -0.87 7.88 19.45
N ILE A 205 -0.98 7.08 18.39
CA ILE A 205 -0.38 7.42 17.10
C ILE A 205 -1.19 8.53 16.43
N LYS A 206 -0.52 9.38 15.66
CA LYS A 206 -1.13 10.52 14.96
C LYS A 206 -0.42 10.83 13.67
N THR A 207 -1.15 11.44 12.75
CA THR A 207 -0.56 12.01 11.55
C THR A 207 0.28 13.25 11.89
N LEU A 208 1.38 13.46 11.15
CA LEU A 208 2.12 14.72 11.14
C LEU A 208 1.59 15.71 10.10
N ASP A 209 1.00 15.17 9.03
CA ASP A 209 0.34 15.87 7.93
C ASP A 209 -0.65 14.92 7.25
N ALA A 210 -1.94 15.16 7.48
CA ALA A 210 -2.98 14.23 7.08
C ALA A 210 -3.13 14.09 5.56
N SER A 211 -2.84 15.16 4.82
CA SER A 211 -2.93 15.16 3.35
C SER A 211 -1.77 14.37 2.76
N ALA A 212 -0.55 14.65 3.24
CA ALA A 212 0.64 13.92 2.81
C ALA A 212 0.53 12.43 3.16
N ASP A 213 0.02 12.09 4.35
CA ASP A 213 -0.23 10.71 4.76
C ASP A 213 -1.27 10.00 3.90
N SER A 214 -2.36 10.67 3.57
CA SER A 214 -3.40 10.07 2.71
C SER A 214 -2.81 9.68 1.35
N TRP A 215 -2.04 10.57 0.70
CA TRP A 215 -1.44 10.25 -0.59
C TRP A 215 -0.29 9.23 -0.50
N GLY A 216 0.60 9.41 0.48
CA GLY A 216 1.80 8.60 0.65
C GLY A 216 1.47 7.16 1.05
N LEU A 217 0.62 7.00 2.06
CA LEU A 217 0.20 5.67 2.53
C LEU A 217 -0.67 4.95 1.51
N SER A 218 -1.52 5.64 0.74
CA SER A 218 -2.27 5.03 -0.37
C SER A 218 -1.35 4.47 -1.46
N ALA A 219 -0.31 5.20 -1.84
CA ALA A 219 0.64 4.69 -2.83
C ALA A 219 1.43 3.51 -2.29
N ALA A 220 1.92 3.60 -1.04
CA ALA A 220 2.70 2.53 -0.41
C ALA A 220 1.87 1.25 -0.15
N ALA A 221 0.64 1.38 0.33
CA ALA A 221 -0.27 0.23 0.54
C ALA A 221 -0.64 -0.47 -0.77
N ARG A 222 -0.90 0.32 -1.83
CA ARG A 222 -1.08 -0.23 -3.17
C ARG A 222 0.19 -0.93 -3.66
N ALA A 223 1.36 -0.33 -3.48
CA ALA A 223 2.62 -0.94 -3.88
C ALA A 223 2.87 -2.28 -3.15
N ALA A 224 2.67 -2.33 -1.84
CA ALA A 224 2.78 -3.57 -1.05
C ALA A 224 1.85 -4.68 -1.59
N LYS A 225 0.70 -4.31 -2.16
CA LYS A 225 -0.22 -5.26 -2.82
C LYS A 225 0.23 -5.66 -4.24
N LYS A 226 0.78 -4.73 -5.02
CA LYS A 226 1.28 -5.00 -6.40
C LYS A 226 2.59 -5.79 -6.43
N TYR A 227 3.43 -5.68 -5.40
CA TYR A 227 4.74 -6.34 -5.31
C TYR A 227 4.79 -7.32 -4.14
N PRO A 228 4.52 -8.62 -4.35
CA PRO A 228 4.49 -9.61 -3.26
C PRO A 228 5.81 -9.74 -2.48
N TYR A 229 6.94 -9.38 -3.08
CA TYR A 229 8.25 -9.39 -2.43
C TYR A 229 8.51 -8.15 -1.56
N LEU A 230 7.77 -7.06 -1.76
CA LEU A 230 8.06 -5.77 -1.14
C LEU A 230 7.63 -5.79 0.32
N LYS A 231 8.60 -5.74 1.23
CA LYS A 231 8.35 -5.51 2.64
C LYS A 231 8.06 -4.04 2.87
N SER A 232 7.06 -3.74 3.69
CA SER A 232 6.62 -2.37 3.98
C SER A 232 6.58 -2.10 5.47
N PHE A 233 7.12 -0.96 5.88
CA PHE A 233 7.27 -0.57 7.28
C PHE A 233 6.71 0.83 7.54
N LEU A 234 6.05 0.99 8.69
CA LEU A 234 5.70 2.31 9.23
C LEU A 234 6.82 2.75 10.17
N SER A 235 7.46 3.89 9.86
CA SER A 235 8.49 4.44 10.72
C SER A 235 7.92 5.48 11.67
N PHE A 236 8.28 5.35 12.94
CA PHE A 236 7.98 6.31 14.00
C PHE A 236 9.30 6.84 14.54
N GLY A 237 9.43 8.16 14.62
CA GLY A 237 10.63 8.79 15.15
C GLY A 237 11.31 9.72 14.15
N GLY A 238 12.59 9.48 13.89
CA GLY A 238 13.51 10.36 13.16
C GLY A 238 13.97 11.54 14.01
N TRP A 239 14.96 12.30 13.55
CA TRP A 239 15.52 13.44 14.29
C TRP A 239 14.47 14.38 14.92
N THR A 240 13.48 14.79 14.12
CA THR A 240 12.39 15.66 14.57
C THR A 240 11.07 15.32 13.88
N ASN A 241 9.96 15.51 14.60
CA ASN A 241 8.60 15.48 14.06
C ASN A 241 7.95 16.84 14.23
N ASN A 242 7.69 17.55 13.11
CA ASN A 242 7.18 18.92 13.09
C ASN A 242 7.97 19.89 14.00
N GLY A 243 9.31 19.81 13.96
CA GLY A 243 10.21 20.67 14.73
C GLY A 243 10.41 20.26 16.19
N VAL A 244 9.80 19.16 16.63
CA VAL A 244 10.00 18.60 17.98
C VAL A 244 10.99 17.45 17.93
N THR A 245 12.06 17.51 18.72
CA THR A 245 13.03 16.40 18.89
C THR A 245 12.32 15.17 19.46
N THR A 246 12.52 14.02 18.83
CA THR A 246 11.75 12.80 19.14
C THR A 246 12.36 11.96 20.25
N ALA A 247 13.67 12.00 20.50
CA ALA A 247 14.30 11.23 21.58
C ALA A 247 13.64 11.46 22.95
N PRO A 248 13.42 12.71 23.42
CA PRO A 248 12.69 12.96 24.67
C PRO A 248 11.23 12.50 24.61
N MET A 249 10.62 12.42 23.42
CA MET A 249 9.27 11.89 23.25
C MET A 249 9.23 10.38 23.48
N PHE A 250 10.19 9.64 22.91
CA PHE A 250 10.31 8.20 23.14
C PHE A 250 10.66 7.89 24.59
N GLU A 251 11.55 8.67 25.21
CA GLU A 251 11.87 8.47 26.62
C GLU A 251 10.62 8.62 27.50
N GLN A 252 9.81 9.66 27.24
CA GLN A 252 8.56 9.87 27.96
C GLN A 252 7.55 8.73 27.70
N LEU A 253 7.40 8.31 26.44
CA LEU A 253 6.56 7.16 26.06
C LEU A 253 6.96 5.89 26.81
N ALA A 254 8.26 5.61 26.88
CA ALA A 254 8.83 4.41 27.50
C ALA A 254 8.90 4.47 29.03
N SER A 255 8.54 5.61 29.63
CA SER A 255 8.49 5.78 31.09
C SER A 255 7.16 5.31 31.71
N ASN A 256 6.17 4.94 30.88
CA ASN A 256 4.86 4.50 31.33
C ASN A 256 4.36 3.27 30.55
N GLN A 257 3.90 2.24 31.27
CA GLN A 257 3.45 0.98 30.67
C GLN A 257 2.22 1.17 29.76
N GLN A 258 1.24 1.97 30.20
CA GLN A 258 0.01 2.21 29.46
C GLN A 258 0.29 2.92 28.12
N SER A 259 1.20 3.89 28.11
CA SER A 259 1.57 4.59 26.89
C SER A 259 2.31 3.67 25.91
N MET A 260 3.24 2.83 26.38
CA MET A 260 3.88 1.80 25.53
C MET A 260 2.86 0.83 24.93
N GLU A 261 1.91 0.34 25.72
CA GLU A 261 0.87 -0.57 25.24
C GLU A 261 -0.08 0.08 24.25
N ASN A 262 -0.48 1.32 24.48
CA ASN A 262 -1.33 2.08 23.56
C ASN A 262 -0.61 2.29 22.23
N PHE A 263 0.67 2.68 22.26
CA PHE A 263 1.48 2.81 21.06
C PHE A 263 1.56 1.49 20.31
N ALA A 264 1.91 0.40 20.98
CA ALA A 264 2.03 -0.92 20.36
C ALA A 264 0.71 -1.36 19.72
N LYS A 265 -0.40 -1.27 20.43
CA LYS A 265 -1.73 -1.66 19.92
C LYS A 265 -2.13 -0.83 18.70
N GLN A 266 -1.96 0.49 18.75
CA GLN A 266 -2.39 1.36 17.66
C GLN A 266 -1.49 1.27 16.43
N SER A 267 -0.16 1.23 16.63
CA SER A 267 0.80 1.09 15.53
C SER A 267 0.63 -0.24 14.79
N VAL A 268 0.47 -1.35 15.52
CA VAL A 268 0.16 -2.68 14.93
C VAL A 268 -1.20 -2.67 14.21
N LYS A 269 -2.21 -2.01 14.78
CA LYS A 269 -3.52 -1.87 14.12
C LYS A 269 -3.42 -1.08 12.81
N LEU A 270 -2.68 0.03 12.78
CA LEU A 270 -2.45 0.81 11.57
C LEU A 270 -1.69 0.00 10.52
N MET A 271 -0.60 -0.65 10.92
CA MET A 271 0.19 -1.54 10.05
C MET A 271 -0.70 -2.60 9.40
N ARG A 272 -1.55 -3.30 10.17
CA ARG A 272 -2.48 -4.31 9.65
C ARG A 272 -3.52 -3.71 8.70
N LYS A 273 -4.09 -2.54 9.04
CA LYS A 273 -5.05 -1.82 8.18
C LYS A 273 -4.47 -1.49 6.81
N LEU A 274 -3.17 -1.19 6.74
CA LEU A 274 -2.49 -0.82 5.50
C LEU A 274 -1.93 -2.03 4.74
N GLY A 275 -1.98 -3.23 5.33
CA GLY A 275 -1.35 -4.43 4.78
C GLY A 275 0.18 -4.44 4.88
N PHE A 276 0.75 -3.66 5.81
CA PHE A 276 2.20 -3.53 5.97
C PHE A 276 2.79 -4.73 6.73
N ASN A 277 4.10 -4.94 6.58
CA ASN A 277 4.82 -6.10 7.12
C ASN A 277 5.49 -5.84 8.47
N GLY A 278 5.63 -4.58 8.87
CA GLY A 278 6.33 -4.26 10.11
C GLY A 278 6.25 -2.80 10.54
N ILE A 279 6.94 -2.55 11.64
CA ILE A 279 7.12 -1.24 12.26
C ILE A 279 8.62 -1.01 12.37
N ASP A 280 9.03 0.22 12.08
CA ASP A 280 10.38 0.74 12.23
C ASP A 280 10.39 1.78 13.36
N ILE A 281 11.29 1.62 14.34
CA ILE A 281 11.46 2.59 15.43
C ILE A 281 12.78 3.34 15.27
N ASP A 282 12.67 4.61 14.90
CA ASP A 282 13.80 5.49 14.65
C ASP A 282 14.04 6.45 15.84
N TRP A 283 14.55 5.91 16.95
CA TRP A 283 14.83 6.69 18.16
C TRP A 283 16.24 7.31 18.13
N GLU A 284 16.32 8.59 17.75
CA GLU A 284 17.57 9.37 17.64
C GLU A 284 17.70 10.45 18.73
N TRP A 285 18.63 10.38 19.69
CA TRP A 285 19.53 9.28 20.04
C TRP A 285 19.20 8.73 21.43
N TRP A 286 19.67 7.52 21.70
CA TRP A 286 19.52 6.84 22.98
C TRP A 286 20.67 7.12 23.96
N SER A 287 21.74 7.82 23.56
CA SER A 287 23.02 7.84 24.29
C SER A 287 23.48 9.19 24.84
N ASP A 288 22.78 10.30 24.59
CA ASP A 288 23.38 11.63 24.78
C ASP A 288 23.08 12.29 26.13
N TYR A 289 23.27 11.58 27.26
CA TYR A 289 23.32 12.18 28.61
C TYR A 289 24.17 11.34 29.61
N GLY A 290 25.46 11.16 29.34
CA GLY A 290 26.45 10.63 30.29
C GLY A 290 26.52 9.10 30.42
N ASP A 291 27.72 8.60 30.74
CA ASP A 291 28.16 7.22 30.59
C ASP A 291 27.43 6.13 31.42
N ASP A 292 26.28 6.39 32.08
CA ASP A 292 25.73 5.42 33.05
C ASP A 292 24.23 5.50 33.47
N VAL A 293 23.25 6.03 32.70
CA VAL A 293 21.89 6.17 33.28
C VAL A 293 20.68 5.99 32.34
N ALA A 294 20.18 4.75 32.16
CA ALA A 294 18.76 4.38 31.92
C ALA A 294 18.06 4.32 30.52
N PRO A 295 18.48 4.98 29.41
CA PRO A 295 17.78 4.90 28.12
C PRO A 295 17.64 3.48 27.55
N ALA A 296 18.69 2.65 27.67
CA ALA A 296 18.67 1.29 27.13
C ALA A 296 17.61 0.39 27.81
N LYS A 297 17.36 0.57 29.12
CA LYS A 297 16.35 -0.21 29.84
C LYS A 297 14.94 0.18 29.42
N LYS A 298 14.67 1.48 29.28
CA LYS A 298 13.36 1.99 28.80
C LYS A 298 13.11 1.55 27.36
N MET A 299 14.11 1.69 26.49
CA MET A 299 14.03 1.21 25.10
C MET A 299 13.76 -0.29 25.03
N LEU A 300 14.51 -1.10 25.80
CA LEU A 300 14.28 -2.55 25.85
C LEU A 300 12.88 -2.90 26.37
N ALA A 301 12.38 -2.20 27.39
CA ALA A 301 11.02 -2.39 27.90
C ALA A 301 9.97 -2.08 26.81
N PHE A 302 10.14 -0.95 26.12
CA PHE A 302 9.28 -0.55 25.01
C PHE A 302 9.31 -1.57 23.87
N PHE A 303 10.49 -2.02 23.45
CA PHE A 303 10.65 -2.98 22.36
C PHE A 303 10.04 -4.35 22.73
N LYS A 304 10.12 -4.76 23.99
CA LYS A 304 9.44 -5.98 24.47
C LYS A 304 7.92 -5.85 24.37
N VAL A 305 7.34 -4.71 24.76
CA VAL A 305 5.89 -4.46 24.64
C VAL A 305 5.47 -4.45 23.17
N LEU A 306 6.21 -3.77 22.32
CA LEU A 306 5.94 -3.68 20.89
C LEU A 306 6.05 -5.06 20.21
N ARG A 307 7.14 -5.80 20.47
CA ARG A 307 7.36 -7.15 19.94
C ARG A 307 6.26 -8.11 20.37
N ALA A 308 5.83 -8.07 21.63
CA ALA A 308 4.74 -8.92 22.11
C ALA A 308 3.42 -8.66 21.38
N GLU A 309 3.12 -7.40 21.04
CA GLU A 309 1.92 -7.08 20.25
C GLU A 309 2.04 -7.50 18.78
N LEU A 310 3.23 -7.34 18.19
CA LEU A 310 3.54 -7.83 16.84
C LEU A 310 3.45 -9.38 16.77
N ASP A 311 3.88 -10.10 17.80
CA ASP A 311 3.79 -11.56 17.88
C ASP A 311 2.34 -12.04 17.96
N LYS A 312 1.48 -11.35 18.72
CA LYS A 312 0.04 -11.63 18.74
C LYS A 312 -0.58 -11.45 17.35
N ALA A 313 -0.24 -10.36 16.66
CA ALA A 313 -0.70 -10.12 15.30
C ALA A 313 -0.17 -11.18 14.32
N SER A 314 1.11 -11.52 14.41
CA SER A 314 1.76 -12.53 13.58
C SER A 314 1.06 -13.90 13.71
N LYS A 315 0.76 -14.31 14.94
CA LYS A 315 0.02 -15.54 15.22
C LYS A 315 -1.41 -15.51 14.69
N ALA A 316 -2.11 -14.38 14.84
CA ALA A 316 -3.48 -14.22 14.36
C ALA A 316 -3.58 -14.24 12.83
N ASP A 317 -2.60 -13.64 12.14
CA ASP A 317 -2.60 -13.47 10.69
C ASP A 317 -1.90 -14.62 9.94
N GLY A 318 -1.17 -15.49 10.65
CA GLY A 318 -0.35 -16.54 10.05
C GLY A 318 0.80 -15.99 9.19
N LYS A 319 1.27 -14.78 9.50
CA LYS A 319 2.29 -14.04 8.73
C LYS A 319 3.47 -13.66 9.61
N ASN A 320 4.67 -13.66 9.06
CA ASN A 320 5.82 -13.10 9.76
C ASN A 320 5.74 -11.56 9.75
N ILE A 321 5.70 -10.95 10.93
CA ILE A 321 5.63 -9.50 11.11
C ILE A 321 6.93 -9.02 11.79
N THR A 322 7.59 -8.06 11.16
CA THR A 322 8.96 -7.65 11.53
C THR A 322 8.94 -6.39 12.39
N LEU A 323 9.82 -6.34 13.39
CA LEU A 323 10.21 -5.10 14.07
C LEU A 323 11.59 -4.75 13.55
N GLN A 324 11.71 -3.56 12.96
CA GLN A 324 12.96 -2.99 12.47
C GLN A 324 13.46 -1.94 13.48
#